data_AF-A0A7X9A9T3-F1
#
_entry.id   AF-A0A7X9A9T3-F1
#
_cell.length_a   1.000
_cell.length_b   1.000
_cell.length_c   1.000
_cell.angle_alpha   90.00
_cell.angle_beta   90.00
_cell.angle_gamma   90.00
#
_symmetry.space_group_name_H-M   'P 1'
#
loop_
_entity.id
_entity.type
_entity.pdbx_description
1 polymer ?
#
loop_
_entity_poly.entity_id
_entity_poly.type
_entity_poly.pdbx_seq_one_letter_code
_entity_poly.pdbx_strand_id
1 'polypeptide(L)'
;MMISAAECLEQLGVVDSLELVAPHWEASQAEFPEDGLFFLRREVWLRNRALCGFGSEYDQRFQRVADEIEKSEAFRHLVWHMYWRVFRSPVPAQLANSWPEIAMLGDDAGLPGLLVALSWAPLLLEYHRQLGLPEEATIETLRQVQVFCEINYRRAFGGRPGI
;
A
#
# COMPACT_ATOMS: atom_id res chain seq x y z
N MET A 1 -16.69 15.43 -8.44
CA MET A 1 -15.87 15.23 -9.66
C MET A 1 -14.71 14.34 -9.28
N MET A 2 -14.32 13.42 -10.16
CA MET A 2 -13.18 12.55 -9.92
C MET A 2 -11.88 13.33 -10.18
N ILE A 3 -10.97 13.38 -9.20
CA ILE A 3 -9.66 14.04 -9.35
C ILE A 3 -8.82 13.32 -10.41
N SER A 4 -8.18 14.07 -11.30
CA SER A 4 -7.25 13.50 -12.29
C SER A 4 -5.92 13.08 -11.65
N ALA A 5 -5.16 12.20 -12.31
CA ALA A 5 -3.82 11.82 -11.83
C ALA A 5 -2.90 13.03 -11.68
N ALA A 6 -2.93 13.96 -12.64
CA ALA A 6 -2.09 15.16 -12.61
C ALA A 6 -2.45 16.08 -11.43
N GLU A 7 -3.73 16.39 -11.23
CA GLU A 7 -4.19 17.20 -10.09
C GLU A 7 -3.86 16.52 -8.75
N CYS A 8 -4.00 15.20 -8.67
CA CYS A 8 -3.63 14.42 -7.49
C CYS A 8 -2.14 14.57 -7.16
N LEU A 9 -1.26 14.41 -8.15
CA LEU A 9 0.18 14.50 -7.94
C LEU A 9 0.66 15.93 -7.67
N GLU A 10 -0.01 16.93 -8.26
CA GLU A 10 0.24 18.34 -7.98
C GLU A 10 -0.07 18.67 -6.51
N GLN A 11 -1.23 18.24 -6.00
CA GLN A 11 -1.60 18.45 -4.59
C GLN A 11 -0.64 17.75 -3.61
N LEU A 12 -0.02 16.65 -4.04
CA LEU A 12 0.93 15.88 -3.23
C LEU A 12 2.39 16.31 -3.44
N GLY A 13 2.67 17.24 -4.37
CA GLY A 13 4.01 17.73 -4.66
C GLY A 13 4.93 16.71 -5.35
N VAL A 14 4.38 15.75 -6.09
CA VAL A 14 5.11 14.64 -6.74
C VAL A 14 4.80 14.55 -8.25
N VAL A 15 4.73 15.71 -8.91
CA VAL A 15 4.33 15.86 -10.33
C VAL A 15 5.17 15.02 -11.31
N ASP A 16 6.44 14.79 -11.01
CA ASP A 16 7.36 14.01 -11.84
C ASP A 16 7.01 12.51 -11.90
N SER A 17 6.03 12.06 -11.09
CA SER A 17 5.55 10.67 -11.07
C SER A 17 4.36 10.42 -11.99
N LEU A 18 4.00 11.36 -12.84
CA LEU A 18 2.81 11.25 -13.70
C LEU A 18 2.86 10.04 -14.62
N GLU A 19 3.99 9.77 -15.27
CA GLU A 19 4.12 8.61 -16.17
C GLU A 19 3.94 7.27 -15.44
N LEU A 20 4.34 7.21 -14.16
CA LEU A 20 4.17 6.03 -13.31
C LEU A 20 2.71 5.84 -12.86
N VAL A 21 2.04 6.93 -12.50
CA VAL A 21 0.73 6.91 -11.82
C VAL A 21 -0.46 7.04 -12.78
N ALA A 22 -0.32 7.76 -13.89
CA ALA A 22 -1.41 7.95 -14.86
C ALA A 22 -1.98 6.65 -15.46
N PRO A 23 -1.17 5.59 -15.72
CA PRO A 23 -1.70 4.37 -16.31
C PRO A 23 -2.83 3.74 -15.48
N HIS A 24 -4.00 3.58 -16.11
CA HIS A 24 -5.21 3.01 -15.52
C HIS A 24 -5.81 3.82 -14.36
N TRP A 25 -5.49 5.11 -14.25
CA TRP A 25 -6.02 5.97 -13.20
C TRP A 25 -7.55 5.98 -13.19
N GLU A 26 -8.20 6.26 -14.33
CA GLU A 26 -9.65 6.37 -14.41
C GLU A 26 -10.35 5.06 -14.06
N ALA A 27 -9.82 3.93 -14.52
CA ALA A 27 -10.35 2.60 -14.20
C ALA A 27 -10.26 2.31 -12.70
N SER A 28 -9.12 2.63 -12.09
CA SER A 28 -8.95 2.54 -10.64
C SER A 28 -9.94 3.44 -9.92
N GLN A 29 -10.03 4.72 -10.27
CA GLN A 29 -10.88 5.68 -9.57
C GLN A 29 -12.39 5.39 -9.75
N ALA A 30 -12.79 4.73 -10.84
CA ALA A 30 -14.17 4.24 -11.02
C ALA A 30 -14.57 3.18 -9.97
N GLU A 31 -13.59 2.51 -9.35
CA GLU A 31 -13.79 1.53 -8.28
C GLU A 31 -13.46 2.08 -6.88
N PHE A 32 -13.20 3.39 -6.76
CA PHE A 32 -12.86 4.02 -5.48
C PHE A 32 -13.97 3.79 -4.45
N PRO A 33 -13.65 3.31 -3.23
CA PRO A 33 -14.66 2.99 -2.22
C PRO A 33 -15.25 4.26 -1.60
N GLU A 34 -16.57 4.42 -1.68
CA GLU A 34 -17.29 5.57 -1.10
C GLU A 34 -17.15 5.65 0.44
N ASP A 35 -17.07 4.50 1.11
CA ASP A 35 -16.93 4.38 2.57
C ASP A 35 -15.48 4.54 3.08
N GLY A 36 -14.56 4.98 2.21
CA GLY A 36 -13.14 5.13 2.52
C GLY A 36 -12.32 3.86 2.37
N LEU A 37 -11.02 3.97 2.65
CA LEU A 37 -10.05 2.90 2.40
C LEU A 37 -10.09 1.87 3.51
N PHE A 38 -10.84 0.78 3.30
CA PHE A 38 -11.07 -0.25 4.32
C PHE A 38 -9.79 -0.82 4.94
N PHE A 39 -8.67 -0.87 4.20
CA PHE A 39 -7.39 -1.38 4.68
C PHE A 39 -6.62 -0.38 5.57
N LEU A 40 -7.03 0.88 5.65
CA LEU A 40 -6.49 1.87 6.58
C LEU A 40 -7.17 1.85 7.95
N ARG A 41 -8.27 1.10 8.11
CA ARG A 41 -8.92 0.93 9.40
C ARG A 41 -7.97 0.25 10.38
N ARG A 42 -7.93 0.77 11.62
CA ARG A 42 -6.95 0.36 12.64
C ARG A 42 -6.94 -1.14 12.89
N GLU A 43 -8.12 -1.70 13.08
CA GLU A 43 -8.32 -3.13 13.31
C GLU A 43 -7.85 -3.99 12.14
N VAL A 44 -7.94 -3.48 10.90
CA VAL A 44 -7.54 -4.21 9.69
C VAL A 44 -6.03 -4.24 9.56
N TRP A 45 -5.35 -3.09 9.61
CA TRP A 45 -3.90 -3.09 9.48
C TRP A 45 -3.22 -3.73 10.70
N LEU A 46 -3.77 -3.63 11.92
CA LEU A 46 -3.25 -4.34 13.10
C LEU A 46 -3.26 -5.86 12.91
N ARG A 47 -4.37 -6.40 12.38
CA ARG A 47 -4.48 -7.83 12.08
C ARG A 47 -3.48 -8.22 10.99
N ASN A 48 -3.44 -7.46 9.89
CA ASN A 48 -2.63 -7.81 8.72
C ASN A 48 -1.14 -7.70 9.00
N ARG A 49 -0.69 -6.69 9.76
CA ARG A 49 0.72 -6.56 10.15
C ARG A 49 1.21 -7.76 10.96
N ALA A 50 0.37 -8.29 11.86
CA ALA A 50 0.70 -9.45 12.67
C ALA A 50 0.80 -10.72 11.82
N LEU A 51 -0.13 -10.91 10.88
CA LEU A 51 -0.09 -12.01 9.91
C LEU A 51 1.16 -11.96 9.01
N CYS A 52 1.57 -10.75 8.61
CA CYS A 52 2.78 -10.53 7.81
C CYS A 52 4.08 -10.52 8.64
N GLY A 53 4.03 -10.73 9.96
CA GLY A 53 5.20 -10.87 10.82
C GLY A 53 5.78 -9.56 11.39
N PHE A 54 5.09 -8.43 11.25
CA PHE A 54 5.50 -7.15 11.84
C PHE A 54 5.02 -7.00 13.29
N GLY A 55 5.93 -6.56 14.17
CA GLY A 55 5.63 -6.33 15.58
C GLY A 55 4.94 -4.99 15.83
N SER A 56 4.64 -4.72 17.11
CA SER A 56 3.93 -3.51 17.54
C SER A 56 4.79 -2.23 17.47
N GLU A 57 6.09 -2.35 17.22
CA GLU A 57 7.00 -1.21 16.98
C GLU A 57 6.58 -0.37 15.76
N TYR A 58 5.79 -0.94 14.84
CA TYR A 58 5.23 -0.22 13.69
C TYR A 58 3.92 0.52 13.98
N ASP A 59 3.22 0.23 15.09
CA ASP A 59 1.84 0.66 15.33
C ASP A 59 1.67 2.18 15.30
N GLN A 60 2.58 2.92 15.93
CA GLN A 60 2.51 4.37 15.98
C GLN A 60 2.76 4.99 14.59
N ARG A 61 3.68 4.42 13.81
CA ARG A 61 4.01 4.91 12.47
C ARG A 61 2.88 4.63 11.48
N PHE A 62 2.30 3.42 11.52
CA PHE A 62 1.14 3.09 10.72
C PHE A 62 -0.07 3.93 11.05
N GLN A 63 -0.38 4.15 12.33
CA GLN A 63 -1.47 5.04 12.72
C GLN A 63 -1.25 6.46 12.17
N ARG A 64 -0.05 7.02 12.37
CA ARG A 64 0.29 8.36 11.87
C ARG A 64 0.10 8.47 10.36
N VAL A 65 0.63 7.51 9.59
CA VAL A 65 0.54 7.52 8.13
C VAL A 65 -0.90 7.33 7.66
N ALA A 66 -1.66 6.42 8.29
CA ALA A 66 -3.08 6.26 7.99
C ALA A 66 -3.86 7.57 8.24
N ASP A 67 -3.60 8.26 9.35
CA ASP A 67 -4.23 9.55 9.67
C ASP A 67 -3.88 10.63 8.63
N GLU A 68 -2.64 10.69 8.15
CA GLU A 68 -2.22 11.63 7.10
C GLU A 68 -2.85 11.31 5.74
N ILE A 69 -3.00 10.03 5.40
CA ILE A 69 -3.70 9.61 4.18
C ILE A 69 -5.17 10.03 4.28
N GLU A 70 -5.86 9.72 5.39
CA GLU A 70 -7.30 10.00 5.55
C GLU A 70 -7.64 11.50 5.51
N LYS A 71 -6.73 12.37 5.94
CA LYS A 71 -6.93 13.84 5.90
C LYS A 71 -6.87 14.43 4.50
N SER A 72 -6.25 13.74 3.53
CA SER A 72 -6.00 14.26 2.18
C SER A 72 -6.77 13.47 1.13
N GLU A 73 -7.68 14.13 0.42
CA GLU A 73 -8.42 13.53 -0.70
C GLU A 73 -7.47 12.99 -1.77
N ALA A 74 -6.52 13.80 -2.23
CA ALA A 74 -5.50 13.36 -3.19
C ALA A 74 -4.71 12.14 -2.68
N PHE A 75 -4.33 12.13 -1.40
CA PHE A 75 -3.56 11.01 -0.86
C PHE A 75 -4.38 9.72 -0.81
N ARG A 76 -5.67 9.79 -0.42
CA ARG A 76 -6.57 8.62 -0.49
C ARG A 76 -6.70 8.09 -1.91
N HIS A 77 -6.84 8.97 -2.90
CA HIS A 77 -6.95 8.55 -4.31
C HIS A 77 -5.66 7.89 -4.82
N LEU A 78 -4.48 8.41 -4.44
CA LEU A 78 -3.20 7.78 -4.77
C LEU A 78 -3.05 6.42 -4.11
N VAL A 79 -3.31 6.31 -2.81
CA VAL A 79 -3.15 5.05 -2.06
C VAL A 79 -4.17 4.00 -2.51
N TRP A 80 -5.40 4.41 -2.84
CA TRP A 80 -6.35 3.55 -3.54
C TRP A 80 -5.78 3.04 -4.86
N HIS A 81 -5.20 3.93 -5.67
CA HIS A 81 -4.63 3.54 -6.94
C HIS A 81 -3.50 2.53 -6.78
N MET A 82 -2.64 2.70 -5.78
CA MET A 82 -1.60 1.71 -5.43
C MET A 82 -2.23 0.34 -5.11
N TYR A 83 -3.26 0.30 -4.25
CA TYR A 83 -3.98 -0.93 -3.93
C TYR A 83 -4.61 -1.57 -5.17
N TRP A 84 -5.31 -0.79 -5.98
CA TRP A 84 -5.99 -1.27 -7.18
C TRP A 84 -4.99 -1.84 -8.19
N ARG A 85 -3.87 -1.15 -8.43
CA ARG A 85 -2.82 -1.60 -9.36
C ARG A 85 -2.16 -2.90 -8.93
N VAL A 86 -2.01 -3.12 -7.62
CA VAL A 86 -1.38 -4.34 -7.08
C VAL A 86 -2.36 -5.52 -7.06
N PHE A 87 -3.61 -5.31 -6.66
CA PHE A 87 -4.52 -6.43 -6.32
C PHE A 87 -5.75 -6.58 -7.23
N ARG A 88 -6.11 -5.57 -8.02
CA ARG A 88 -7.34 -5.57 -8.82
C ARG A 88 -7.12 -5.39 -10.32
N SER A 89 -6.04 -4.72 -10.69
CA SER A 89 -5.72 -4.46 -12.10
C SER A 89 -5.59 -5.77 -12.88
N PRO A 90 -6.25 -5.90 -14.04
CA PRO A 90 -6.08 -7.06 -14.93
C PRO A 90 -4.70 -7.08 -15.60
N VAL A 91 -3.98 -5.95 -15.56
CA VAL A 91 -2.63 -5.80 -16.10
C VAL A 91 -1.65 -5.71 -14.93
N PRO A 92 -0.58 -6.52 -14.91
CA PRO A 92 0.44 -6.43 -13.87
C PRO A 92 1.02 -5.02 -13.76
N ALA A 93 1.18 -4.52 -12.53
CA ALA A 93 1.97 -3.31 -12.30
C ALA A 93 3.44 -3.58 -12.68
N GLN A 94 4.09 -2.63 -13.35
CA GLN A 94 5.54 -2.71 -13.55
C GLN A 94 6.22 -2.38 -12.22
N LEU A 95 6.59 -3.42 -11.48
CA LEU A 95 7.22 -3.32 -10.15
C LEU A 95 8.66 -2.76 -10.17
N ALA A 96 9.17 -2.38 -11.34
CA ALA A 96 10.54 -1.87 -11.49
C ALA A 96 10.72 -0.46 -10.90
N ASN A 97 9.64 0.31 -10.75
CA ASN A 97 9.67 1.68 -10.25
C ASN A 97 8.98 1.76 -8.89
N SER A 98 9.65 2.34 -7.91
CA SER A 98 9.04 2.69 -6.62
C SER A 98 7.90 3.68 -6.82
N TRP A 99 6.80 3.49 -6.10
CA TRP A 99 5.72 4.47 -6.02
C TRP A 99 6.25 5.83 -5.50
N PRO A 100 5.59 6.96 -5.84
CA PRO A 100 6.02 8.27 -5.34
C PRO A 100 6.05 8.30 -3.81
N GLU A 101 7.18 8.77 -3.27
CA GLU A 101 7.35 9.03 -1.84
C GLU A 101 6.92 10.45 -1.49
N ILE A 102 5.91 10.58 -0.61
CA ILE A 102 5.39 11.90 -0.23
C ILE A 102 6.32 12.53 0.81
N ALA A 103 6.97 13.63 0.46
CA ALA A 103 8.02 14.27 1.26
C ALA A 103 7.58 14.60 2.70
N MET A 104 6.31 14.94 2.93
CA MET A 104 5.78 15.27 4.26
C MET A 104 5.88 14.12 5.27
N LEU A 105 5.99 12.87 4.81
CA LEU A 105 6.11 11.70 5.68
C LEU A 105 7.54 11.48 6.18
N GLY A 106 8.55 12.10 5.56
CA GLY A 106 9.96 11.98 5.93
C GLY A 106 10.42 10.52 5.91
N ASP A 107 10.89 10.02 7.05
CA ASP A 107 11.37 8.64 7.17
C ASP A 107 10.27 7.57 7.03
N ASP A 108 9.00 7.98 7.02
CA ASP A 108 7.84 7.09 6.82
C ASP A 108 7.32 7.09 5.37
N ALA A 109 8.02 7.71 4.42
CA ALA A 109 7.51 7.88 3.06
C ALA A 109 7.26 6.56 2.30
N GLY A 110 7.91 5.46 2.70
CA GLY A 110 7.64 4.11 2.17
C GLY A 110 6.45 3.39 2.81
N LEU A 111 5.92 3.89 3.93
CA LEU A 111 4.85 3.22 4.67
C LEU A 111 3.47 3.20 3.99
N PRO A 112 3.06 4.15 3.14
CA PRO A 112 1.82 4.03 2.37
C PRO A 112 1.82 2.75 1.50
N GLY A 113 2.94 2.47 0.83
CA GLY A 113 3.12 1.22 0.08
C GLY A 113 3.07 -0.01 0.96
N LEU A 114 3.68 0.06 2.15
CA LEU A 114 3.66 -1.06 3.09
C LEU A 114 2.24 -1.35 3.61
N LEU A 115 1.46 -0.32 3.96
CA LEU A 115 0.04 -0.45 4.35
C LEU A 115 -0.79 -1.12 3.25
N VAL A 116 -0.54 -0.76 1.99
CA VAL A 116 -1.16 -1.44 0.83
C VAL A 116 -0.72 -2.91 0.79
N ALA A 117 0.58 -3.18 0.88
CA ALA A 117 1.13 -4.54 0.81
C ALA A 117 0.58 -5.47 1.91
N LEU A 118 0.30 -4.95 3.11
CA LEU A 118 -0.35 -5.71 4.18
C LEU A 118 -1.73 -6.25 3.77
N SER A 119 -2.40 -5.61 2.81
CA SER A 119 -3.70 -6.09 2.28
C SER A 119 -3.60 -7.39 1.50
N TRP A 120 -2.39 -7.84 1.16
CA TRP A 120 -2.14 -9.20 0.65
C TRP A 120 -2.67 -10.25 1.63
N ALA A 121 -2.59 -10.01 2.95
CA ALA A 121 -2.91 -11.01 3.98
C ALA A 121 -4.30 -11.65 3.84
N PRO A 122 -5.41 -10.90 3.86
CA PRO A 122 -6.74 -11.49 3.69
C PRO A 122 -6.94 -12.11 2.29
N LEU A 123 -6.31 -11.54 1.24
CA LEU A 123 -6.47 -12.02 -0.13
C LEU A 123 -5.80 -13.38 -0.33
N LEU A 124 -4.57 -13.56 0.15
CA LEU A 124 -3.84 -14.81 0.03
C LEU A 124 -4.44 -15.89 0.93
N LEU A 125 -4.88 -15.55 2.14
CA LEU A 125 -5.57 -16.50 3.01
C LEU A 125 -6.79 -17.10 2.32
N GLU A 126 -7.63 -16.26 1.72
CA GLU A 126 -8.81 -16.75 1.00
C GLU A 126 -8.42 -17.57 -0.24
N TYR A 127 -7.46 -17.11 -1.03
CA TYR A 127 -7.01 -17.81 -2.23
C TYR A 127 -6.40 -19.19 -1.91
N HIS A 128 -5.49 -19.27 -0.94
CA HIS A 128 -4.87 -20.53 -0.52
C HIS A 128 -5.87 -21.49 0.14
N ARG A 129 -6.85 -20.97 0.89
CA ARG A 129 -7.95 -21.77 1.44
C ARG A 129 -8.76 -22.44 0.33
N GLN A 130 -9.06 -21.71 -0.76
CA GLN A 130 -9.76 -22.27 -1.92
C GLN A 130 -8.97 -23.37 -2.64
N LEU A 131 -7.63 -23.29 -2.60
CA LEU A 131 -6.73 -24.31 -3.15
C LEU A 131 -6.51 -25.50 -2.20
N GLY A 132 -7.03 -25.45 -0.97
CA GLY A 132 -6.83 -26.50 0.04
C GLY A 132 -5.41 -26.55 0.62
N LEU A 133 -4.67 -25.44 0.56
CA LEU A 133 -3.33 -25.36 1.13
C LEU A 133 -3.39 -25.25 2.66
N PRO A 134 -2.39 -25.79 3.39
CA PRO A 134 -2.28 -25.60 4.83
C PRO A 134 -2.15 -24.11 5.19
N GLU A 135 -2.80 -23.72 6.29
CA GLU A 135 -2.74 -22.34 6.80
C GLU A 135 -1.29 -21.93 7.11
N GLU A 136 -0.50 -22.83 7.70
CA GLU A 136 0.91 -22.59 8.04
C GLU A 136 1.76 -22.17 6.85
N ALA A 137 1.61 -22.84 5.69
CA ALA A 137 2.31 -22.48 4.46
C ALA A 137 1.90 -21.09 3.95
N THR A 138 0.63 -20.73 4.17
CA THR A 138 0.11 -19.40 3.81
C THR A 138 0.71 -18.33 4.71
N ILE A 139 0.71 -18.54 6.02
CA ILE A 139 1.34 -17.62 6.98
C ILE A 139 2.83 -17.44 6.68
N GLU A 140 3.55 -18.50 6.31
CA GLU A 140 4.94 -18.41 5.91
C GLU A 140 5.13 -17.55 4.66
N THR A 141 4.24 -17.69 3.68
CA THR A 141 4.23 -16.85 2.46
C THR A 141 3.94 -15.38 2.78
N LEU A 142 3.03 -15.10 3.72
CA LEU A 142 2.69 -13.72 4.13
C LEU A 142 3.89 -12.94 4.68
N ARG A 143 4.88 -13.64 5.25
CA ARG A 143 6.12 -13.02 5.76
C ARG A 143 7.03 -12.49 4.66
N GLN A 144 6.75 -12.78 3.39
CA GLN A 144 7.51 -12.19 2.28
C GLN A 144 7.42 -10.65 2.27
N VAL A 145 6.33 -10.07 2.76
CA VAL A 145 6.20 -8.62 2.93
C VAL A 145 7.27 -8.07 3.88
N GLN A 146 7.60 -8.80 4.94
CA GLN A 146 8.67 -8.42 5.87
C GLN A 146 10.05 -8.46 5.20
N VAL A 147 10.31 -9.44 4.32
CA VAL A 147 11.55 -9.50 3.54
C VAL A 147 11.70 -8.27 2.66
N PHE A 148 10.61 -7.86 1.98
CA PHE A 148 10.67 -6.65 1.16
C PHE A 148 10.96 -5.38 1.98
N CYS A 149 10.38 -5.26 3.18
CA CYS A 149 10.62 -4.12 4.06
C CYS A 149 12.00 -4.14 4.73
N GLU A 150 12.28 -5.17 5.53
CA GLU A 150 13.44 -5.21 6.44
C GLU A 150 14.77 -5.50 5.72
N ILE A 151 14.72 -6.09 4.53
CA ILE A 151 15.92 -6.42 3.76
C ILE A 151 16.04 -5.52 2.53
N ASN A 152 15.07 -5.56 1.61
CA ASN A 152 15.23 -4.91 0.32
C ASN A 152 15.11 -3.38 0.44
N TYR A 153 13.97 -2.90 0.92
CA TYR A 153 13.70 -1.47 1.04
C TYR A 153 14.64 -0.81 2.05
N ARG A 154 14.80 -1.41 3.25
CA ARG A 154 15.74 -0.92 4.28
C ARG A 154 17.16 -0.73 3.75
N ARG A 155 17.66 -1.67 2.92
CA ARG A 155 18.99 -1.57 2.30
C ARG A 155 19.06 -0.49 1.23
N ALA A 156 18.03 -0.34 0.41
CA ALA A 156 17.99 0.64 -0.68
C ALA A 156 17.78 2.08 -0.18
N PHE A 157 17.07 2.26 0.94
CA PHE A 157 16.58 3.56 1.40
C PHE A 157 17.13 3.96 2.78
N GLY A 158 18.40 3.63 3.06
CA GLY A 158 19.13 4.19 4.20
C GLY A 158 18.59 3.78 5.57
N GLY A 159 17.96 2.61 5.69
CA GLY A 159 17.41 2.13 6.95
C GLY A 159 15.93 2.48 7.18
N ARG A 160 15.30 3.23 6.28
CA ARG A 160 13.86 3.54 6.35
C ARG A 160 13.01 2.30 6.05
N PRO A 161 11.81 2.16 6.63
CA PRO A 161 10.87 1.10 6.25
C PRO A 161 10.05 1.48 5.02
N GLY A 162 9.55 0.46 4.32
CA GLY A 162 8.71 0.63 3.14
C GLY A 162 8.64 -0.64 2.34
N ILE A 163 8.18 -0.54 1.09
CA ILE A 163 8.19 -1.62 0.12
C ILE A 163 8.44 -1.07 -1.28
#